data_AF-A0A7C5EN82-F1
#
_entry.id   AF-A0A7C5EN82-F1
#
_cell.length_a   1.000
_cell.length_b   1.000
_cell.length_c   1.000
_cell.angle_alpha   90.00
_cell.angle_beta   90.00
_cell.angle_gamma   90.00
#
_symmetry.space_group_name_H-M   'P 1'
#
loop_
_entity.id
_entity.type
_entity.pdbx_description
1 polymer ?
#
loop_
_entity_poly.entity_id
_entity_poly.type
_entity_poly.pdbx_seq_one_letter_code
_entity_poly.pdbx_strand_id
1 'polypeptide(L)'
;MISEYFSLIFPYLLINWVFFSLITCLAQTESRQNYFKFLVPFISVFVAYISVGGLSISEYLLSINPNFSIGSYGFVVARLFPYIFNKNLLSENDVTVFSVWNLIFSLILYASYFNLLRYDIYGTGYHFSGGFVILAILTLLFIWINCKLSLIFLAYIAAFDLGLLVSPNFFDYITDGFLFLVSVIHLGYMAWIRGWQWFHGASPRRFPLKKQVF
;
A
#
# COMPACT_ATOMS: atom_id res chain seq x y z
N MET A 1 -5.76 -22.77 1.81
CA MET A 1 -4.95 -23.00 0.60
C MET A 1 -4.76 -21.72 -0.22
N ILE A 2 -5.72 -21.21 -1.01
CA ILE A 2 -5.47 -20.02 -1.87
C ILE A 2 -5.04 -18.79 -1.05
N SER A 3 -5.72 -18.51 0.07
CA SER A 3 -5.41 -17.39 0.97
C SER A 3 -4.04 -17.47 1.63
N GLU A 4 -3.55 -18.68 1.93
CA GLU A 4 -2.22 -18.90 2.52
C GLU A 4 -1.09 -18.62 1.51
N TYR A 5 -1.28 -18.99 0.24
CA TYR A 5 -0.32 -18.62 -0.80
C TYR A 5 -0.39 -17.13 -1.12
N PHE A 6 -1.58 -16.54 -1.08
CA PHE A 6 -1.75 -15.11 -1.31
C PHE A 6 -1.01 -14.28 -0.27
N SER A 7 -1.06 -14.65 1.01
CA SER A 7 -0.37 -13.91 2.08
C SER A 7 1.16 -13.85 1.90
N LEU A 8 1.79 -14.84 1.27
CA LEU A 8 3.23 -14.85 0.94
C LEU A 8 3.62 -13.82 -0.15
N ILE A 9 2.65 -13.37 -0.95
CA ILE A 9 2.91 -12.38 -2.01
C ILE A 9 3.29 -11.03 -1.38
N PHE A 10 2.67 -10.63 -0.27
CA PHE A 10 2.97 -9.33 0.34
C PHE A 10 4.40 -9.21 0.86
N PRO A 11 4.94 -10.13 1.69
CA PRO A 11 6.34 -10.10 2.10
C PRO A 11 7.30 -10.00 0.91
N TYR A 12 7.05 -10.75 -0.16
CA TYR A 12 7.83 -10.69 -1.38
C TYR A 12 7.81 -9.29 -2.02
N LEU A 13 6.63 -8.69 -2.18
CA LEU A 13 6.48 -7.33 -2.72
C LEU A 13 7.16 -6.30 -1.82
N LEU A 14 7.03 -6.42 -0.50
CA LEU A 14 7.65 -5.51 0.45
C LEU A 14 9.19 -5.55 0.36
N ILE A 15 9.77 -6.75 0.31
CA ILE A 15 11.22 -6.94 0.15
C ILE A 15 11.70 -6.33 -1.18
N ASN A 16 10.96 -6.55 -2.28
CA ASN A 16 11.26 -5.90 -3.56
C ASN A 16 11.27 -4.38 -3.42
N TRP A 17 10.26 -3.81 -2.76
CA TRP A 17 10.15 -2.36 -2.61
C TRP A 17 11.33 -1.79 -1.83
N VAL A 18 11.73 -2.45 -0.74
CA VAL A 18 12.90 -2.06 0.04
C VAL A 18 14.17 -2.10 -0.80
N PHE A 19 14.40 -3.19 -1.55
CA PHE A 19 15.61 -3.31 -2.39
C PHE A 19 15.65 -2.30 -3.53
N PHE A 20 14.54 -2.08 -4.23
CA PHE A 20 14.49 -1.04 -5.25
C PHE A 20 14.72 0.35 -4.68
N SER A 21 14.17 0.65 -3.50
CA SER A 21 14.38 1.93 -2.81
C SER A 21 15.85 2.13 -2.43
N LEU A 22 16.50 1.09 -1.88
CA LEU A 22 17.92 1.12 -1.53
C LEU A 22 18.82 1.27 -2.77
N ILE A 23 18.55 0.51 -3.83
CA ILE A 23 19.33 0.59 -5.07
C ILE A 23 19.17 1.96 -5.72
N THR A 24 17.98 2.55 -5.69
CA THR A 24 17.78 3.90 -6.24
C THR A 24 18.54 4.96 -5.44
N CYS A 25 18.69 4.75 -4.12
CA CYS A 25 19.51 5.62 -3.27
C CYS A 25 21.02 5.46 -3.58
N LEU A 26 21.48 4.25 -3.87
CA LEU A 26 22.91 3.93 -4.06
C LEU A 26 23.39 4.04 -5.52
N ALA A 27 22.53 3.75 -6.50
CA ALA A 27 22.88 3.70 -7.91
C ALA A 27 22.79 5.08 -8.55
N GLN A 28 23.95 5.66 -8.83
CA GLN A 28 24.08 7.00 -9.43
C GLN A 28 23.74 7.05 -10.93
N THR A 29 23.73 5.91 -11.63
CA THR A 29 23.54 5.84 -13.10
C THR A 29 22.34 4.97 -13.50
N GLU A 30 21.63 5.38 -14.56
CA GLU A 30 20.43 4.69 -15.05
C GLU A 30 20.71 3.29 -15.63
N SER A 31 21.87 3.12 -16.29
CA SER A 31 22.31 1.81 -16.81
C SER A 31 22.40 0.76 -15.70
N ARG A 32 22.92 1.15 -14.53
CA ARG A 32 23.03 0.26 -13.37
C ARG A 32 21.65 -0.10 -12.79
N GLN A 33 20.69 0.83 -12.83
CA GLN A 33 19.31 0.59 -12.37
C GLN A 33 18.57 -0.42 -13.26
N ASN A 34 18.77 -0.37 -14.58
CA ASN A 34 18.18 -1.34 -15.51
C ASN A 34 18.66 -2.78 -15.28
N TYR A 35 19.94 -2.97 -14.92
CA TYR A 35 20.45 -4.29 -14.60
C TYR A 35 19.80 -4.86 -13.33
N PHE A 36 19.65 -4.03 -12.29
CA PHE A 36 19.02 -4.43 -11.04
C PHE A 36 17.52 -4.69 -11.16
N LYS A 37 16.84 -4.09 -12.14
CA LYS A 37 15.43 -4.33 -12.43
C LYS A 37 15.07 -5.80 -12.59
N PHE A 38 15.95 -6.57 -13.23
CA PHE A 38 15.75 -8.01 -13.42
C PHE A 38 16.26 -8.83 -12.24
N LEU A 39 17.36 -8.42 -11.60
CA LEU A 39 17.95 -9.18 -10.50
C LEU A 39 17.18 -9.06 -9.18
N VAL A 40 16.64 -7.88 -8.87
CA VAL A 40 15.98 -7.62 -7.57
C VAL A 40 14.84 -8.61 -7.30
N PRO A 41 13.90 -8.87 -8.22
CA PRO A 41 12.88 -9.89 -8.03
C PRO A 41 13.44 -11.25 -7.61
N PHE A 42 14.46 -11.76 -8.30
CA PHE A 42 15.07 -13.05 -7.95
C PHE A 42 15.72 -13.02 -6.57
N ILE A 43 16.50 -11.99 -6.27
CA ILE A 43 17.15 -11.84 -4.95
C ILE A 43 16.08 -11.74 -3.85
N SER A 44 15.00 -11.01 -4.09
CA SER A 44 13.89 -10.89 -3.14
C SER A 44 13.20 -12.23 -2.87
N VAL A 45 13.08 -13.12 -3.86
CA VAL A 45 12.60 -14.49 -3.63
C VAL A 45 13.55 -15.21 -2.66
N PHE A 46 14.85 -15.25 -2.96
CA PHE A 46 15.82 -15.93 -2.08
C PHE A 46 15.78 -15.38 -0.66
N VAL A 47 15.77 -14.06 -0.52
CA VAL A 47 15.73 -13.38 0.79
C VAL A 47 14.44 -13.72 1.54
N ALA A 48 13.28 -13.76 0.88
CA ALA A 48 12.03 -14.14 1.53
C ALA A 48 12.08 -15.53 2.18
N TYR A 49 12.87 -16.46 1.62
CA TYR A 49 13.05 -17.83 2.11
C TYR A 49 14.27 -18.05 3.01
N ILE A 50 15.09 -17.02 3.27
CA ILE A 50 16.20 -17.14 4.22
C ILE A 50 15.63 -17.42 5.61
N SER A 51 16.01 -18.56 6.20
CA SER A 51 15.61 -18.93 7.56
C SER A 51 16.56 -18.31 8.58
N VAL A 52 15.99 -17.61 9.57
CA VAL A 52 16.68 -17.08 10.73
C VAL A 52 15.97 -17.65 11.95
N GLY A 53 16.67 -18.32 12.86
CA GLY A 53 16.02 -18.86 14.07
C GLY A 53 14.88 -19.87 13.83
N GLY A 54 14.85 -20.53 12.66
CA GLY A 54 13.82 -21.51 12.31
C GLY A 54 12.61 -20.97 11.55
N LEU A 55 12.51 -19.65 11.35
CA LEU A 55 11.47 -19.02 10.52
C LEU A 55 12.10 -18.30 9.33
N SER A 56 11.48 -18.39 8.18
CA SER A 56 11.84 -17.57 7.01
C SER A 56 11.54 -16.09 7.26
N ILE A 57 12.23 -15.19 6.55
CA ILE A 57 11.95 -13.75 6.61
C ILE A 57 10.48 -13.46 6.28
N SER A 58 9.89 -14.18 5.34
CA SER A 58 8.46 -14.05 5.01
C SER A 58 7.55 -14.42 6.18
N GLU A 59 7.86 -15.50 6.91
CA GLU A 59 7.11 -15.93 8.09
C GLU A 59 7.28 -14.94 9.25
N TYR A 60 8.45 -14.33 9.42
CA TYR A 60 8.62 -13.25 10.39
C TYR A 60 7.73 -12.04 10.07
N LEU A 61 7.66 -11.63 8.80
CA LEU A 61 6.77 -10.54 8.40
C LEU A 61 5.30 -10.89 8.64
N LEU A 62 4.90 -12.13 8.33
CA LEU A 62 3.56 -12.62 8.60
C LEU A 62 3.27 -12.80 10.10
N SER A 63 4.28 -13.01 10.94
CA SER A 63 4.09 -13.05 12.40
C SER A 63 3.72 -11.68 13.00
N ILE A 64 4.12 -10.59 12.34
CA ILE A 64 3.76 -9.22 12.74
C ILE A 64 2.33 -8.91 12.31
N ASN A 65 1.99 -9.25 11.06
CA ASN A 65 0.63 -9.12 10.55
C ASN A 65 0.32 -10.31 9.61
N PRO A 66 -0.54 -11.25 10.03
CA PRO A 66 -0.84 -12.44 9.23
C PRO A 66 -1.69 -12.13 7.99
N ASN A 67 -2.42 -11.00 8.00
CA ASN A 67 -3.33 -10.61 6.93
C ASN A 67 -3.10 -9.14 6.55
N PHE A 68 -2.15 -8.91 5.66
CA PHE A 68 -2.01 -7.60 5.02
C PHE A 68 -3.23 -7.34 4.13
N SER A 69 -3.84 -6.18 4.32
CA SER A 69 -4.97 -5.69 3.54
C SER A 69 -4.59 -5.49 2.08
N ILE A 70 -5.57 -5.61 1.19
CA ILE A 70 -5.41 -5.29 -0.24
C ILE A 70 -4.97 -3.83 -0.43
N GLY A 71 -5.23 -2.97 0.55
CA GLY A 71 -4.80 -1.58 0.52
C GLY A 71 -3.29 -1.47 0.69
N SER A 72 -2.71 -2.28 1.58
CA SER A 72 -1.26 -2.46 1.69
C SER A 72 -0.66 -2.98 0.38
N TYR A 73 -1.26 -4.00 -0.24
CA TYR A 73 -0.83 -4.46 -1.57
C TYR A 73 -0.88 -3.32 -2.59
N GLY A 74 -2.00 -2.61 -2.68
CA GLY A 74 -2.18 -1.48 -3.59
C GLY A 74 -1.14 -0.39 -3.39
N PHE A 75 -0.83 -0.04 -2.14
CA PHE A 75 0.21 0.94 -1.81
C PHE A 75 1.60 0.48 -2.27
N VAL A 76 2.01 -0.73 -1.90
CA VAL A 76 3.33 -1.28 -2.24
C VAL A 76 3.47 -1.45 -3.75
N VAL A 77 2.44 -1.97 -4.42
CA VAL A 77 2.43 -2.10 -5.89
C VAL A 77 2.52 -0.71 -6.55
N ALA A 78 1.78 0.29 -6.07
CA ALA A 78 1.86 1.65 -6.60
C ALA A 78 3.26 2.26 -6.44
N ARG A 79 3.96 1.96 -5.34
CA ARG A 79 5.36 2.37 -5.12
C ARG A 79 6.37 1.57 -5.93
N LEU A 80 6.09 0.30 -6.21
CA LEU A 80 6.94 -0.57 -7.02
C LEU A 80 6.85 -0.29 -8.52
N PHE A 81 5.65 0.06 -8.99
CA PHE A 81 5.33 0.16 -10.41
C PHE A 81 6.30 1.06 -11.21
N PRO A 82 6.76 2.22 -10.71
CA PRO A 82 7.72 3.06 -11.43
C PRO A 82 9.07 2.38 -11.66
N TYR A 83 9.55 1.57 -10.72
CA TYR A 83 10.82 0.84 -10.86
C TYR A 83 10.72 -0.26 -11.94
N ILE A 84 9.54 -0.87 -12.09
CA ILE A 84 9.32 -2.00 -13.01
C ILE A 84 8.85 -1.53 -14.40
N PHE A 85 8.11 -0.43 -14.51
CA PHE A 85 7.49 -0.03 -15.76
C PHE A 85 7.90 1.37 -16.24
N ASN A 86 8.75 2.08 -15.49
CA ASN A 86 9.11 3.48 -15.76
C ASN A 86 7.89 4.40 -15.93
N LYS A 87 6.76 4.03 -15.30
CA LYS A 87 5.49 4.76 -15.32
C LYS A 87 4.88 4.74 -13.93
N ASN A 88 4.11 5.78 -13.60
CA ASN A 88 3.41 5.84 -12.33
C ASN A 88 2.03 5.20 -12.45
N LEU A 89 1.79 4.11 -11.71
CA LEU A 89 0.45 3.53 -11.57
C LEU A 89 -0.48 4.56 -10.95
N LEU A 90 -0.10 5.10 -9.79
CA LEU A 90 -0.75 6.20 -9.11
C LEU A 90 0.16 7.43 -9.12
N SER A 91 -0.41 8.62 -9.33
CA SER A 91 0.35 9.86 -9.13
C SER A 91 0.62 10.09 -7.64
N GLU A 92 1.59 10.93 -7.29
CA GLU A 92 1.84 11.28 -5.88
C GLU A 92 0.61 11.93 -5.21
N ASN A 93 -0.21 12.63 -5.99
CA ASN A 93 -1.47 13.17 -5.47
C ASN A 93 -2.45 12.04 -5.15
N ASP A 94 -2.58 11.03 -6.03
CA ASP A 94 -3.44 9.87 -5.79
C ASP A 94 -2.97 9.09 -4.55
N VAL A 95 -1.67 8.87 -4.39
CA VAL A 95 -1.11 8.21 -3.20
C VAL A 95 -1.37 9.02 -1.93
N THR A 96 -1.29 10.35 -2.01
CA THR A 96 -1.61 11.24 -0.89
C THR A 96 -3.08 11.18 -0.53
N VAL A 97 -3.99 11.27 -1.51
CA VAL A 97 -5.44 11.14 -1.30
C VAL A 97 -5.78 9.78 -0.71
N PHE A 98 -5.18 8.71 -1.24
CA PHE A 98 -5.33 7.35 -0.72
C PHE A 98 -4.86 7.23 0.73
N SER A 99 -3.72 7.83 1.07
CA SER A 99 -3.19 7.85 2.43
C SER A 99 -4.09 8.63 3.39
N VAL A 100 -4.65 9.78 2.97
CA VAL A 100 -5.61 10.55 3.78
C VAL A 100 -6.88 9.74 4.01
N TRP A 101 -7.44 9.17 2.95
CA TRP A 101 -8.62 8.32 3.03
C TRP A 101 -8.39 7.15 3.97
N ASN A 102 -7.28 6.44 3.81
CA ASN A 102 -6.94 5.30 4.65
C ASN A 102 -6.76 5.72 6.12
N LEU A 103 -6.08 6.84 6.37
CA LEU A 103 -5.87 7.34 7.72
C LEU A 103 -7.21 7.62 8.41
N ILE A 104 -8.11 8.35 7.75
CA ILE A 104 -9.44 8.69 8.30
C ILE A 104 -10.26 7.40 8.53
N PHE A 105 -10.29 6.52 7.54
CA PHE A 105 -11.06 5.28 7.61
C PHE A 105 -10.57 4.36 8.74
N SER A 106 -9.25 4.18 8.84
CA SER A 106 -8.62 3.38 9.90
C SER A 106 -8.87 3.97 11.29
N LEU A 107 -8.81 5.30 11.45
CA LEU A 107 -9.11 5.95 12.73
C LEU A 107 -10.56 5.70 13.16
N ILE A 108 -11.52 5.78 12.25
CA ILE A 108 -12.93 5.47 12.54
C ILE A 108 -13.09 4.01 12.96
N LEU A 109 -12.47 3.08 12.23
CA LEU A 109 -12.54 1.65 12.54
C LEU A 109 -11.85 1.29 13.86
N TYR A 110 -10.66 1.83 14.12
CA TYR A 110 -9.96 1.59 15.38
C TYR A 110 -10.68 2.22 16.56
N ALA A 111 -11.23 3.42 16.41
CA ALA A 111 -12.07 4.03 17.45
C ALA A 111 -13.31 3.16 17.76
N SER A 112 -13.93 2.59 16.72
CA SER A 112 -15.01 1.60 16.89
C SER A 112 -14.53 0.35 17.63
N TYR A 113 -13.41 -0.23 17.21
CA TYR A 113 -12.87 -1.46 17.80
C TYR A 113 -12.47 -1.30 19.28
N PHE A 114 -11.90 -0.14 19.64
CA PHE A 114 -11.59 0.20 21.03
C PHE A 114 -12.81 0.66 21.85
N ASN A 115 -14.02 0.52 21.31
CA ASN A 115 -15.28 0.89 21.96
C ASN A 115 -15.33 2.39 22.37
N LEU A 116 -14.60 3.25 21.64
CA LEU A 116 -14.68 4.70 21.78
C LEU A 116 -15.92 5.27 21.08
N LEU A 117 -16.49 4.52 20.14
CA LEU A 117 -17.77 4.80 19.49
C LEU A 117 -18.84 3.87 20.07
N ARG A 118 -20.06 4.38 20.21
CA ARG A 118 -21.22 3.59 20.71
C ARG A 118 -21.62 2.45 19.77
N TYR A 119 -21.26 2.55 18.49
CA TYR A 119 -21.63 1.59 17.46
C TYR A 119 -20.40 0.86 16.96
N ASP A 120 -20.46 -0.47 16.95
CA ASP A 120 -19.39 -1.32 16.43
C ASP A 120 -19.45 -1.40 14.90
N ILE A 121 -18.90 -0.37 14.25
CA ILE A 121 -18.70 -0.33 12.81
C ILE A 121 -17.86 -1.52 12.36
N TYR A 122 -16.76 -1.83 13.07
CA TYR A 122 -15.84 -2.89 12.66
C TYR A 122 -16.50 -4.27 12.63
N GLY A 123 -17.33 -4.58 13.64
CA GLY A 123 -18.11 -5.82 13.69
C GLY A 123 -19.09 -5.99 12.53
N THR A 124 -19.54 -4.91 11.91
CA THR A 124 -20.43 -5.02 10.73
C THR A 124 -19.73 -5.64 9.51
N GLY A 125 -18.41 -5.64 9.46
CA GLY A 125 -17.64 -6.14 8.33
C GLY A 125 -17.67 -7.66 8.14
N TYR A 126 -18.15 -8.42 9.13
CA TYR A 126 -18.31 -9.89 9.05
C TYR A 126 -19.53 -10.34 8.23
N HIS A 127 -20.45 -9.41 7.93
CA HIS A 127 -21.64 -9.69 7.13
C HIS A 127 -21.71 -8.72 5.96
N PHE A 128 -22.61 -9.00 5.01
CA PHE A 128 -22.95 -8.03 3.99
C PHE A 128 -23.44 -6.74 4.66
N SER A 129 -22.64 -5.69 4.58
CA SER A 129 -22.81 -4.48 5.35
C SER A 129 -23.03 -3.27 4.45
N GLY A 130 -23.61 -2.22 5.04
CA GLY A 130 -23.65 -0.91 4.38
C GLY A 130 -22.27 -0.42 3.94
N GLY A 131 -21.19 -0.83 4.65
CA GLY A 131 -19.81 -0.50 4.28
C GLY A 131 -19.42 -1.04 2.90
N PHE A 132 -19.80 -2.29 2.58
CA PHE A 132 -19.58 -2.86 1.25
C PHE A 132 -20.32 -2.07 0.16
N VAL A 133 -21.60 -1.76 0.38
CA VAL A 133 -22.42 -0.99 -0.58
C VAL A 133 -21.83 0.41 -0.81
N ILE A 134 -21.43 1.09 0.27
CA ILE A 134 -20.79 2.42 0.19
C ILE A 134 -19.51 2.32 -0.63
N LEU A 135 -18.66 1.31 -0.39
CA LEU A 135 -17.41 1.15 -1.14
C LEU A 135 -17.67 0.84 -2.62
N ALA A 136 -18.68 0.02 -2.94
CA ALA A 136 -19.09 -0.25 -4.31
C ALA A 136 -19.55 1.02 -5.04
N ILE A 137 -20.37 1.84 -4.40
CA ILE A 137 -20.80 3.14 -4.95
C ILE A 137 -19.59 4.06 -5.17
N LEU A 138 -18.69 4.18 -4.18
CA LEU A 138 -17.46 4.96 -4.32
C LEU A 138 -16.58 4.45 -5.47
N THR A 139 -16.49 3.14 -5.65
CA THR A 139 -15.75 2.52 -6.77
C THR A 139 -16.33 2.96 -8.11
N LEU A 140 -17.65 2.87 -8.28
CA LEU A 140 -18.33 3.29 -9.50
C LEU A 140 -18.15 4.79 -9.77
N LEU A 141 -18.23 5.62 -8.73
CA LEU A 141 -17.96 7.06 -8.84
C LEU A 141 -16.52 7.33 -9.29
N PHE A 142 -15.53 6.64 -8.70
CA PHE A 142 -14.12 6.78 -9.10
C PHE A 142 -13.87 6.32 -10.52
N ILE A 143 -14.53 5.26 -10.99
CA ILE A 143 -14.48 4.83 -12.40
C ILE A 143 -15.06 5.92 -13.29
N TRP A 144 -16.24 6.45 -12.95
CA TRP A 144 -16.91 7.51 -13.73
C TRP A 144 -16.02 8.73 -13.94
N ILE A 145 -15.35 9.20 -12.88
CA ILE A 145 -14.46 10.37 -12.96
C ILE A 145 -13.04 10.03 -13.46
N ASN A 146 -12.80 8.81 -13.93
CA ASN A 146 -11.49 8.30 -14.36
C ASN A 146 -10.38 8.46 -13.29
N CYS A 147 -10.74 8.31 -12.01
CA CYS A 147 -9.79 8.33 -10.91
C CYS A 147 -9.04 6.99 -10.83
N LYS A 148 -7.70 7.04 -10.80
CA LYS A 148 -6.88 5.82 -10.77
C LYS A 148 -7.02 5.00 -9.48
N LEU A 149 -7.51 5.61 -8.39
CA LEU A 149 -7.83 4.91 -7.15
C LEU A 149 -8.96 3.89 -7.31
N SER A 150 -9.79 4.02 -8.37
CA SER A 150 -10.78 3.02 -8.73
C SER A 150 -10.19 1.62 -8.86
N LEU A 151 -8.92 1.49 -9.29
CA LEU A 151 -8.25 0.19 -9.42
C LEU A 151 -8.07 -0.50 -8.07
N ILE A 152 -7.65 0.25 -7.03
CA ILE A 152 -7.51 -0.29 -5.67
C ILE A 152 -8.89 -0.61 -5.09
N PHE A 153 -9.86 0.27 -5.30
CA PHE A 153 -11.21 0.09 -4.79
C PHE A 153 -11.92 -1.12 -5.41
N LEU A 154 -11.75 -1.32 -6.71
CA LEU A 154 -12.21 -2.52 -7.40
C LEU A 154 -11.49 -3.77 -6.88
N ALA A 155 -10.19 -3.67 -6.59
CA ALA A 155 -9.42 -4.77 -6.01
C ALA A 155 -9.93 -5.15 -4.61
N TYR A 156 -10.39 -4.21 -3.78
CA TYR A 156 -11.04 -4.53 -2.49
C TYR A 156 -12.23 -5.46 -2.68
N ILE A 157 -13.13 -5.09 -3.58
CA ILE A 157 -14.37 -5.83 -3.84
C ILE A 157 -14.06 -7.20 -4.42
N ALA A 158 -13.20 -7.25 -5.45
CA ALA A 158 -12.83 -8.50 -6.10
C ALA A 158 -12.11 -9.46 -5.14
N ALA A 159 -11.18 -8.95 -4.33
CA ALA A 159 -10.44 -9.78 -3.39
C ALA A 159 -11.35 -10.34 -2.29
N PHE A 160 -12.29 -9.54 -1.80
CA PHE A 160 -13.26 -9.98 -0.80
C PHE A 160 -14.17 -11.07 -1.35
N ASP A 161 -14.73 -10.88 -2.56
CA ASP A 161 -15.60 -11.85 -3.22
C ASP A 161 -14.86 -13.18 -3.51
N LEU A 162 -13.59 -13.09 -3.89
CA LEU A 162 -12.72 -14.26 -4.11
C LEU A 162 -12.19 -14.92 -2.83
N GLY A 163 -12.40 -14.31 -1.65
CA GLY A 163 -11.88 -14.83 -0.38
C GLY A 163 -10.35 -14.90 -0.33
N LEU A 164 -9.65 -13.89 -0.86
CA LEU A 164 -8.19 -13.91 -0.97
C LEU A 164 -7.45 -13.78 0.37
N LEU A 165 -8.07 -13.15 1.37
CA LEU A 165 -7.52 -13.10 2.72
C LEU A 165 -8.17 -14.16 3.61
N VAL A 166 -7.45 -14.59 4.65
CA VAL A 166 -7.97 -15.56 5.63
C VAL A 166 -9.11 -14.95 6.45
N SER A 167 -9.07 -13.64 6.68
CA SER A 167 -10.13 -12.96 7.41
C SER A 167 -11.43 -12.91 6.61
N PRO A 168 -12.58 -13.24 7.22
CA PRO A 168 -13.89 -13.04 6.61
C PRO A 168 -14.40 -11.59 6.77
N ASN A 169 -13.68 -10.71 7.49
CA ASN A 169 -14.10 -9.34 7.70
C ASN A 169 -13.70 -8.46 6.51
N PHE A 170 -14.69 -7.80 5.88
CA PHE A 170 -14.45 -6.90 4.75
C PHE A 170 -13.49 -5.75 5.04
N PHE A 171 -13.50 -5.22 6.27
CA PHE A 171 -12.64 -4.09 6.63
C PHE A 171 -11.15 -4.46 6.66
N ASP A 172 -10.84 -5.74 6.92
CA ASP A 172 -9.45 -6.24 6.87
C ASP A 172 -8.91 -6.29 5.44
N TYR A 173 -9.78 -6.30 4.41
CA TYR A 173 -9.36 -6.13 3.02
C TYR A 173 -8.99 -4.70 2.69
N ILE A 174 -9.59 -3.73 3.40
CA ILE A 174 -9.44 -2.31 3.12
C ILE A 174 -8.19 -1.74 3.78
N THR A 175 -8.03 -1.98 5.09
CA THR A 175 -6.97 -1.39 5.89
C THR A 175 -6.39 -2.38 6.88
N ASP A 176 -5.16 -2.11 7.30
CA ASP A 176 -4.45 -2.83 8.34
C ASP A 176 -3.45 -1.87 9.02
N GLY A 177 -2.77 -2.36 10.07
CA GLY A 177 -1.81 -1.57 10.83
C GLY A 177 -0.61 -1.09 10.02
N PHE A 178 -0.12 -1.88 9.06
CA PHE A 178 0.96 -1.47 8.16
C PHE A 178 0.49 -0.33 7.26
N LEU A 179 -0.68 -0.46 6.61
CA LEU A 179 -1.21 0.58 5.72
C LEU A 179 -1.43 1.90 6.48
N PHE A 180 -1.96 1.81 7.70
CA PHE A 180 -2.12 2.95 8.59
C PHE A 180 -0.77 3.64 8.86
N LEU A 181 0.25 2.90 9.29
CA LEU A 181 1.57 3.45 9.59
C LEU A 181 2.24 4.09 8.38
N VAL A 182 2.24 3.42 7.21
CA VAL A 182 2.83 4.01 6.00
C VAL A 182 2.06 5.24 5.53
N SER A 183 0.74 5.29 5.74
CA SER A 183 -0.08 6.48 5.45
C SER A 183 0.31 7.65 6.35
N VAL A 184 0.49 7.42 7.66
CA VAL A 184 0.96 8.44 8.62
C VAL A 184 2.33 8.96 8.21
N ILE A 185 3.28 8.07 7.91
CA ILE A 185 4.64 8.44 7.51
C ILE A 185 4.63 9.25 6.21
N HIS A 186 3.87 8.81 5.20
CA HIS A 186 3.75 9.51 3.91
C HIS A 186 3.19 10.92 4.11
N LEU A 187 2.10 11.07 4.87
CA LEU A 187 1.48 12.36 5.11
C LEU A 187 2.36 13.29 5.96
N GLY A 188 3.03 12.75 6.98
CA GLY A 188 4.00 13.49 7.80
C GLY A 188 5.17 14.01 6.96
N TYR A 189 5.72 13.18 6.06
CA TYR A 189 6.75 13.57 5.12
C TYR A 189 6.29 14.69 4.18
N MET A 190 5.08 14.58 3.62
CA MET A 190 4.51 15.60 2.74
C MET A 190 4.24 16.92 3.47
N ALA A 191 3.75 16.86 4.71
CA ALA A 191 3.54 18.03 5.55
C ALA A 191 4.87 18.72 5.88
N TRP A 192 5.90 17.94 6.24
CA TRP A 192 7.25 18.44 6.50
C TRP A 192 7.84 19.18 5.30
N ILE A 193 7.78 18.58 4.11
CA ILE A 193 8.23 19.21 2.86
C ILE A 193 7.54 20.55 2.63
N ARG A 194 6.20 20.58 2.71
CA ARG A 194 5.41 21.77 2.42
C ARG A 194 5.69 22.88 3.44
N GLY A 195 5.82 22.51 4.72
CA GLY A 195 6.22 23.43 5.77
C GLY A 195 7.61 24.02 5.51
N TRP A 196 8.59 23.17 5.19
CA TRP A 196 9.96 23.61 4.89
C TRP A 196 10.02 24.60 3.72
N GLN A 197 9.28 24.31 2.63
CA GLN A 197 9.20 25.19 1.46
C GLN A 197 8.59 26.55 1.81
N TRP A 198 7.52 26.56 2.60
CA TRP A 198 6.89 27.78 3.09
C TRP A 198 7.84 28.63 3.94
N PHE A 199 8.56 28.01 4.88
CA PHE A 199 9.52 28.71 5.75
C PHE A 199 10.69 29.33 4.99
N HIS A 200 11.17 28.69 3.92
CA HIS A 200 12.36 29.16 3.19
C HIS A 200 12.03 30.07 1.99
N GLY A 201 10.77 30.50 1.85
CA GLY A 201 10.32 31.31 0.71
C GLY A 201 10.55 30.61 -0.65
N ALA A 202 10.79 29.30 -0.63
CA ALA A 202 10.94 28.53 -1.84
C ALA A 202 9.54 28.36 -2.42
N SER A 203 9.30 28.91 -3.62
CA SER A 203 8.13 28.52 -4.41
C SER A 203 8.07 26.99 -4.43
N PRO A 204 6.87 26.38 -4.28
CA PRO A 204 6.75 24.93 -4.20
C PRO A 204 7.37 24.33 -5.46
N ARG A 205 8.64 23.94 -5.35
CA ARG A 205 9.31 23.21 -6.41
C ARG A 205 8.51 21.92 -6.46
N ARG A 206 7.78 21.71 -7.54
CA ARG A 206 7.41 20.35 -7.95
C ARG A 206 8.69 19.57 -7.79
N PHE A 207 8.72 18.64 -6.83
CA PHE A 207 9.88 17.78 -6.65
C PHE A 207 10.28 17.31 -8.04
N PRO A 208 11.54 17.49 -8.46
CA PRO A 208 12.00 16.80 -9.63
C PRO A 208 12.01 15.32 -9.23
N LEU A 209 10.87 14.63 -9.38
CA LEU A 209 10.92 13.35 -10.06
C LEU A 209 11.74 13.69 -11.30
N LYS A 210 12.98 13.20 -11.34
CA LYS A 210 13.94 13.41 -12.43
C LYS A 210 13.14 13.64 -13.71
N LYS A 211 13.38 14.76 -14.40
CA LYS A 211 12.99 14.87 -15.80
C LYS A 211 13.45 13.56 -16.45
N GLN A 212 12.53 12.64 -16.69
CA GLN A 212 12.72 11.60 -17.67
C GLN A 212 12.71 12.38 -18.98
N VAL A 213 13.90 12.78 -19.37
CA VAL A 213 14.18 13.33 -20.69
C VAL A 213 13.91 12.16 -21.64
N PHE A 214 12.83 12.32 -22.42
CA PHE A 214 12.43 11.62 -23.64
C PHE A 214 12.81 10.14 -23.78
#